data_AF-A0A2E1LX01-F1
#
_entry.id   AF-A0A2E1LX01-F1
#
_cell.length_a   1.000
_cell.length_b   1.000
_cell.length_c   1.000
_cell.angle_alpha   90.00
_cell.angle_beta   90.00
_cell.angle_gamma   90.00
#
_symmetry.space_group_name_H-M   'P 1'
#
loop_
_entity.id
_entity.type
_entity.pdbx_description
1 polymer ?
#
loop_
_entity_poly.entity_id
_entity_poly.type
_entity_poly.pdbx_seq_one_letter_code
_entity_poly.pdbx_strand_id
1 'polypeptide(L)'
;MAPMLANGSPLRADSKGKAAGMMFLTCLLLWGCASDPVGGPAVPSPPSHVLSKDSFVMVMAEIQLVEASLQLRIHRNDNERMRMAEAYNDVWHRTGVSASQFETSHAWWWSHPSAMKDVLRDAVDLLKTMEARLNHADSASTNADTKFRAPQSGDRVPSLPSERPRK
;
A
#
# COMPACT_ATOMS: atom_id res chain seq x y z
N MET A 1 34.60 79.38 10.80
CA MET A 1 35.74 78.46 10.84
C MET A 1 35.46 77.29 9.91
N ALA A 2 36.04 77.32 8.71
CA ALA A 2 36.16 76.15 7.81
C ALA A 2 37.48 75.44 8.13
N PRO A 3 37.62 74.14 7.84
CA PRO A 3 37.98 73.64 6.48
C PRO A 3 37.11 72.40 6.09
N MET A 4 36.67 72.09 4.84
CA MET A 4 37.29 71.89 3.51
C MET A 4 38.54 70.98 3.56
N LEU A 5 38.56 69.71 3.15
CA LEU A 5 38.35 69.03 1.84
C LEU A 5 38.36 67.49 2.17
N ALA A 6 37.98 66.49 1.37
CA ALA A 6 38.06 66.30 -0.07
C ALA A 6 37.19 65.09 -0.54
N ASN A 7 36.87 65.14 -1.84
CA ASN A 7 36.25 64.16 -2.72
C ASN A 7 36.75 62.71 -2.64
N GLY A 8 35.86 61.77 -3.00
CA GLY A 8 36.23 60.45 -3.51
C GLY A 8 35.09 59.43 -3.58
N SER A 9 34.32 59.43 -4.66
CA SER A 9 33.71 58.21 -5.24
C SER A 9 34.45 57.95 -6.57
N PRO A 10 34.43 56.75 -7.20
CA PRO A 10 33.52 55.60 -7.02
C PRO A 10 34.24 54.23 -7.02
N LEU A 11 33.53 53.12 -6.81
CA LEU A 11 33.63 51.92 -7.67
C LEU A 11 32.69 50.81 -7.19
N ARG A 12 31.73 50.53 -8.07
CA ARG A 12 30.91 49.33 -8.15
C ARG A 12 31.80 48.12 -8.47
N ALA A 13 31.69 47.05 -7.70
CA ALA A 13 32.00 45.70 -8.15
C ALA A 13 31.17 44.68 -7.34
N ASP A 14 30.30 43.99 -8.06
CA ASP A 14 29.62 42.75 -7.68
C ASP A 14 30.58 41.69 -7.12
N SER A 15 30.11 40.87 -6.17
CA SER A 15 30.21 39.40 -6.29
C SER A 15 29.72 38.66 -5.03
N LYS A 16 28.57 37.99 -5.21
CA LYS A 16 28.25 36.63 -4.73
C LYS A 16 28.14 36.41 -3.21
N GLY A 17 26.90 36.49 -2.74
CA GLY A 17 26.45 35.77 -1.56
C GLY A 17 26.59 34.26 -1.76
N LYS A 18 27.30 33.61 -0.83
CA LYS A 18 27.23 32.17 -0.58
C LYS A 18 27.50 31.93 0.91
N ALA A 19 26.82 30.91 1.44
CA ALA A 19 27.00 30.34 2.78
C ALA A 19 26.21 30.96 3.94
N ALA A 20 24.88 30.87 3.86
CA ALA A 20 24.03 30.94 5.07
C ALA A 20 22.84 29.94 5.04
N GLY A 21 22.91 28.91 4.19
CA GLY A 21 21.78 27.98 3.94
C GLY A 21 22.14 26.50 4.02
N MET A 22 23.30 26.13 4.56
CA MET A 22 23.77 24.74 4.56
C MET A 22 24.36 24.34 5.93
N MET A 23 23.65 24.69 7.00
CA MET A 23 23.98 24.21 8.36
C MET A 23 22.70 23.98 9.18
N PHE A 24 21.67 23.41 8.54
CA PHE A 24 20.49 22.89 9.23
C PHE A 24 20.16 21.44 8.81
N LEU A 25 20.76 20.96 7.70
CA LEU A 25 20.57 19.60 7.18
C LEU A 25 21.46 18.55 7.87
N THR A 26 22.43 18.97 8.70
CA THR A 26 23.41 18.07 9.31
C THR A 26 22.94 17.44 10.63
N CYS A 27 21.91 18.00 11.29
CA CYS A 27 21.39 17.43 12.55
C CYS A 27 20.39 16.27 12.36
N LEU A 28 19.82 16.08 11.18
CA LEU A 28 18.84 15.01 10.92
C LEU A 28 19.46 13.64 10.64
N LEU A 29 20.77 13.56 10.43
CA LEU A 29 21.46 12.30 10.07
C LEU A 29 21.93 11.47 11.28
N LEU A 30 21.75 11.98 12.51
CA LEU A 30 22.17 11.27 13.73
C LEU A 30 21.02 10.60 14.51
N TRP A 31 19.78 10.71 14.03
CA TRP A 31 18.70 9.85 14.51
C TRP A 31 18.73 8.52 13.76
N GLY A 32 19.79 7.74 14.03
CA GLY A 32 19.86 6.35 13.63
C GLY A 32 18.79 5.55 14.38
N CYS A 33 17.98 4.80 13.64
CA CYS A 33 17.13 3.76 14.21
C CYS A 33 18.02 2.76 14.96
N ALA A 34 18.16 2.92 16.28
CA ALA A 34 18.72 1.89 17.11
C ALA A 34 17.76 0.70 17.04
N SER A 35 18.24 -0.44 16.53
CA SER A 35 17.52 -1.70 16.60
C SER A 35 17.26 -2.01 18.06
N ASP A 36 16.00 -2.07 18.47
CA ASP A 36 15.65 -2.45 19.84
C ASP A 36 16.34 -3.77 20.21
N PRO A 37 16.91 -3.87 21.43
CA PRO A 37 17.54 -5.09 21.89
C PRO A 37 16.54 -6.25 21.85
N VAL A 38 16.98 -7.39 21.31
CA VAL A 38 16.22 -8.64 21.32
C VAL A 38 16.08 -9.10 22.77
N GLY A 39 14.97 -8.73 23.41
CA GLY A 39 14.72 -8.95 24.84
C GLY A 39 14.13 -7.76 25.60
N GLY A 40 13.49 -6.80 24.92
CA GLY A 40 12.75 -5.72 25.56
C GLY A 40 11.60 -6.20 26.48
N PRO A 41 10.97 -5.28 27.25
CA PRO A 41 9.91 -5.63 28.18
C PRO A 41 8.80 -6.43 27.51
N ALA A 42 8.24 -7.39 28.24
CA ALA A 42 7.18 -8.26 27.75
C ALA A 42 6.04 -7.43 27.14
N VAL A 43 5.67 -7.76 25.90
CA VAL A 43 4.55 -7.11 25.21
C VAL A 43 3.29 -7.33 26.04
N PRO A 44 2.57 -6.26 26.42
CA PRO A 44 1.38 -6.42 27.25
C PRO A 44 0.33 -7.24 26.50
N SER A 45 -0.37 -8.11 27.22
CA SER A 45 -1.49 -8.86 26.63
C SER A 45 -2.68 -7.91 26.41
N PRO A 46 -3.37 -7.98 25.26
CA PRO A 46 -4.57 -7.19 25.04
C PRO A 46 -5.68 -7.54 26.06
N PRO A 47 -6.47 -6.56 26.52
CA PRO A 47 -7.69 -6.79 27.29
C PRO A 47 -8.72 -7.65 26.54
N SER A 48 -9.67 -8.25 27.26
CA SER A 48 -10.66 -9.19 26.67
C SER A 48 -11.56 -8.60 25.58
N HIS A 49 -11.77 -7.29 25.56
CA HIS A 49 -12.58 -6.59 24.54
C HIS A 49 -11.75 -6.17 23.31
N VAL A 50 -10.43 -6.27 23.40
CA VAL A 50 -9.50 -6.04 22.29
C VAL A 50 -9.25 -7.37 21.57
N LEU A 51 -9.23 -7.33 20.24
CA LEU A 51 -8.94 -8.49 19.43
C LEU A 51 -7.56 -9.07 19.77
N SER A 52 -7.50 -10.40 19.81
CA SER A 52 -6.23 -11.11 19.86
C SER A 52 -5.35 -10.72 18.66
N LYS A 53 -4.04 -10.91 18.78
CA LYS A 53 -3.09 -10.58 17.72
C LYS A 53 -3.49 -11.20 16.38
N ASP A 54 -3.76 -12.50 16.37
CA ASP A 54 -4.07 -13.24 15.15
C ASP A 54 -5.39 -12.76 14.51
N SER A 55 -6.42 -12.52 15.33
CA SER A 55 -7.70 -11.99 14.86
C SER A 55 -7.53 -10.57 14.29
N PHE A 56 -6.74 -9.72 14.95
CA PHE A 56 -6.49 -8.36 14.49
C PHE A 56 -5.68 -8.33 13.20
N VAL A 57 -4.64 -9.17 13.08
CA VAL A 57 -3.84 -9.35 11.85
C VAL A 57 -4.72 -9.74 10.66
N MET A 58 -5.61 -10.71 10.85
CA MET A 58 -6.55 -11.14 9.82
C MET A 58 -7.46 -10.00 9.35
N VAL A 59 -8.12 -9.30 10.29
CA VAL A 59 -9.03 -8.21 9.96
C VAL A 59 -8.30 -7.03 9.32
N MET A 60 -7.10 -6.70 9.82
CA MET A 60 -6.26 -5.64 9.26
C MET A 60 -5.88 -5.94 7.81
N ALA A 61 -5.45 -7.17 7.50
CA ALA A 61 -5.11 -7.56 6.13
C ALA A 61 -6.30 -7.41 5.17
N GLU A 62 -7.50 -7.83 5.58
CA GLU A 62 -8.73 -7.67 4.80
C GLU A 62 -9.07 -6.19 4.55
N ILE A 63 -8.95 -5.34 5.57
CA ILE A 63 -9.17 -3.88 5.44
C ILE A 63 -8.15 -3.26 4.47
N GLN A 64 -6.87 -3.61 4.58
CA GLN A 64 -5.83 -3.10 3.69
C GLN A 64 -6.10 -3.49 2.23
N LEU A 65 -6.63 -4.70 1.97
CA LEU A 65 -7.05 -5.10 0.62
C LEU A 65 -8.22 -4.26 0.11
N VAL A 66 -9.23 -4.01 0.95
CA VAL A 66 -10.36 -3.13 0.58
C VAL A 66 -9.85 -1.74 0.25
N GLU A 67 -9.06 -1.12 1.11
CA GLU A 67 -8.52 0.23 0.92
C GLU A 67 -7.65 0.33 -0.34
N ALA A 68 -6.74 -0.62 -0.54
CA ALA A 68 -5.92 -0.68 -1.76
C ALA A 68 -6.79 -0.81 -3.01
N SER A 69 -7.82 -1.67 -2.98
CA SER A 69 -8.73 -1.86 -4.12
C SER A 69 -9.56 -0.61 -4.45
N LEU A 70 -9.94 0.16 -3.44
CA LEU A 70 -10.65 1.43 -3.59
C LEU A 70 -9.72 2.51 -4.15
N GLN A 71 -8.47 2.55 -3.70
CA GLN A 71 -7.49 3.53 -4.15
C GLN A 71 -7.08 3.35 -5.62
N LEU A 72 -7.12 2.11 -6.15
CA LEU A 72 -6.89 1.84 -7.57
C LEU A 72 -8.04 2.32 -8.48
N ARG A 73 -9.22 2.62 -7.93
CA ARG A 73 -10.39 3.08 -8.70
C ARG A 73 -10.36 4.61 -8.85
N ILE A 74 -9.39 5.12 -9.62
CA ILE A 74 -9.07 6.55 -9.81
C ILE A 74 -10.15 7.35 -10.59
N HIS A 75 -11.31 6.78 -10.92
CA HIS A 75 -12.34 7.47 -11.71
C HIS A 75 -13.63 7.75 -10.94
N ARG A 76 -13.90 9.06 -10.81
CA ARG A 76 -15.10 9.75 -10.30
C ARG A 76 -16.38 8.93 -10.49
N ASN A 77 -16.81 8.28 -9.41
CA ASN A 77 -18.11 7.64 -9.32
C ASN A 77 -18.88 8.25 -8.15
N ASP A 78 -20.06 8.82 -8.42
CA ASP A 78 -20.89 9.47 -7.41
C ASP A 78 -21.32 8.53 -6.25
N ASN A 79 -21.08 7.22 -6.39
CA ASN A 79 -21.38 6.18 -5.41
C ASN A 79 -20.17 5.69 -4.58
N GLU A 80 -19.02 6.37 -4.59
CA GLU A 80 -17.80 5.95 -3.87
C GLU A 80 -18.05 5.64 -2.38
N ARG A 81 -18.80 6.50 -1.68
CA ARG A 81 -19.12 6.31 -0.26
C ARG A 81 -19.93 5.04 -0.01
N MET A 82 -20.92 4.78 -0.85
CA MET A 82 -21.77 3.60 -0.72
C MET A 82 -20.97 2.32 -0.94
N ARG A 83 -20.14 2.29 -1.99
CA ARG A 83 -19.29 1.12 -2.30
C ARG A 83 -18.23 0.86 -1.24
N MET A 84 -17.67 1.92 -0.67
CA MET A 84 -16.75 1.80 0.47
C MET A 84 -17.46 1.18 1.67
N ALA A 85 -18.67 1.66 2.02
CA ALA A 85 -19.45 1.10 3.12
C ALA A 85 -19.81 -0.37 2.89
N GLU A 86 -20.21 -0.74 1.67
CA GLU A 86 -20.47 -2.13 1.28
C GLU A 86 -19.21 -3.01 1.46
N ALA A 87 -18.05 -2.54 0.99
CA ALA A 87 -16.80 -3.29 1.11
C ALA A 87 -16.36 -3.52 2.57
N TYR A 88 -16.51 -2.52 3.45
CA TYR A 88 -16.25 -2.72 4.88
C TYR A 88 -17.27 -3.67 5.53
N ASN A 89 -18.56 -3.57 5.16
CA ASN A 89 -19.59 -4.48 5.67
C ASN A 89 -19.29 -5.94 5.32
N ASP A 90 -18.77 -6.20 4.12
CA ASP A 90 -18.33 -7.54 3.73
C ASP A 90 -17.19 -8.05 4.63
N VAL A 91 -16.23 -7.20 5.00
CA VAL A 91 -15.16 -7.56 5.93
C VAL A 91 -15.73 -7.92 7.29
N TRP A 92 -16.64 -7.11 7.83
CA TRP A 92 -17.29 -7.38 9.12
C TRP A 92 -18.05 -8.70 9.11
N HIS A 93 -18.78 -8.98 8.03
CA HIS A 93 -19.50 -10.24 7.86
C HIS A 93 -18.57 -11.46 7.77
N ARG A 94 -17.50 -11.39 6.98
CA ARG A 94 -16.56 -12.52 6.80
C ARG A 94 -15.77 -12.83 8.07
N THR A 95 -15.38 -11.79 8.81
CA THR A 95 -14.50 -11.93 9.98
C THR A 95 -15.26 -12.13 11.28
N GLY A 96 -16.56 -11.80 11.32
CA GLY A 96 -17.38 -11.81 12.54
C GLY A 96 -17.03 -10.69 13.52
N VAL A 97 -16.20 -9.73 13.11
CA VAL A 97 -15.76 -8.60 13.92
C VAL A 97 -16.63 -7.39 13.61
N SER A 98 -17.06 -6.68 14.66
CA SER A 98 -17.78 -5.42 14.50
C SER A 98 -16.83 -4.24 14.30
N ALA A 99 -17.29 -3.19 13.62
CA ALA A 99 -16.52 -1.96 13.42
C ALA A 99 -16.03 -1.36 14.74
N SER A 100 -16.88 -1.28 15.77
CA SER A 100 -16.51 -0.73 17.08
C SER A 100 -15.45 -1.56 17.82
N GLN A 101 -15.52 -2.89 17.70
CA GLN A 101 -14.49 -3.78 18.26
C GLN A 101 -13.16 -3.61 17.52
N PHE A 102 -13.19 -3.50 16.18
CA PHE A 102 -11.99 -3.21 15.41
C PHE A 102 -11.38 -1.86 15.79
N GLU A 103 -12.18 -0.79 15.87
CA GLU A 103 -11.72 0.56 16.27
C GLU A 103 -11.07 0.56 17.65
N THR A 104 -11.72 -0.09 18.63
CA THR A 104 -11.18 -0.21 19.99
C THR A 104 -9.86 -0.99 19.99
N SER A 105 -9.79 -2.07 19.21
CA SER A 105 -8.58 -2.87 19.09
C SER A 105 -7.47 -2.11 18.38
N HIS A 106 -7.80 -1.39 17.32
CA HIS A 106 -6.87 -0.57 16.57
C HIS A 106 -6.22 0.48 17.46
N ALA A 107 -7.02 1.22 18.23
CA ALA A 107 -6.52 2.20 19.19
C ALA A 107 -5.58 1.58 20.23
N TRP A 108 -5.90 0.39 20.73
CA TRP A 108 -5.05 -0.32 21.68
C TRP A 108 -3.74 -0.79 21.05
N TRP A 109 -3.76 -1.43 19.88
CA TRP A 109 -2.54 -1.89 19.22
C TRP A 109 -1.64 -0.72 18.84
N TRP A 110 -2.20 0.39 18.35
CA TRP A 110 -1.44 1.58 17.97
C TRP A 110 -0.80 2.31 19.17
N SER A 111 -1.37 2.18 20.37
CA SER A 111 -0.76 2.72 21.60
C SER A 111 0.39 1.87 22.13
N HIS A 112 0.67 0.71 21.52
CA HIS A 112 1.77 -0.18 21.86
C HIS A 112 2.68 -0.43 20.63
N PRO A 113 3.55 0.53 20.25
CA PRO A 113 4.35 0.44 19.03
C PRO A 113 5.23 -0.81 18.92
N SER A 114 5.77 -1.29 20.04
CA SER A 114 6.57 -2.53 20.09
C SER A 114 5.75 -3.76 19.69
N ALA A 115 4.49 -3.83 20.14
CA ALA A 115 3.54 -4.90 19.80
C ALA A 115 3.03 -4.78 18.36
N MET A 116 2.74 -3.54 17.93
CA MET A 116 2.20 -3.25 16.61
C MET A 116 3.19 -3.59 15.49
N LYS A 117 4.50 -3.48 15.73
CA LYS A 117 5.52 -3.89 14.76
C LYS A 117 5.32 -5.34 14.29
N ASP A 118 5.07 -6.25 15.23
CA ASP A 118 4.86 -7.66 14.90
C ASP A 118 3.52 -7.86 14.18
N VAL A 119 2.46 -7.16 14.61
CA VAL A 119 1.17 -7.17 13.91
C VAL A 119 1.30 -6.75 12.45
N LEU A 120 2.00 -5.64 12.18
CA LEU A 120 2.17 -5.12 10.83
C LEU A 120 2.99 -6.08 9.96
N ARG A 121 4.05 -6.67 10.51
CA ARG A 121 4.84 -7.69 9.81
C ARG A 121 3.98 -8.90 9.46
N ASP A 122 3.24 -9.42 10.43
CA ASP A 122 2.43 -10.61 10.25
C ASP A 122 1.24 -10.34 9.29
N ALA A 123 0.69 -9.12 9.27
CA ALA A 123 -0.31 -8.70 8.27
C ALA A 123 0.26 -8.67 6.85
N VAL A 124 1.47 -8.14 6.66
CA VAL A 124 2.16 -8.17 5.36
C VAL A 124 2.42 -9.61 4.91
N ASP A 125 2.84 -10.48 5.83
CA ASP A 125 3.10 -11.89 5.50
C ASP A 125 1.80 -12.66 5.18
N LEU A 126 0.69 -12.32 5.85
CA LEU A 126 -0.63 -12.82 5.50
C LEU A 126 -1.04 -12.36 4.09
N LEU A 127 -0.87 -11.09 3.75
CA LEU A 127 -1.16 -10.56 2.41
C LEU A 127 -0.37 -11.28 1.32
N LYS A 128 0.94 -11.50 1.52
CA LYS A 128 1.77 -12.29 0.59
C LYS A 128 1.25 -13.72 0.44
N THR A 129 0.81 -14.33 1.54
CA THR A 129 0.25 -15.68 1.53
C THR A 129 -1.07 -15.73 0.74
N MET A 130 -1.92 -14.71 0.88
CA MET A 130 -3.15 -14.56 0.10
C MET A 130 -2.85 -14.40 -1.39
N GLU A 131 -1.88 -13.56 -1.75
CA GLU A 131 -1.42 -13.38 -3.13
C GLU A 131 -0.90 -14.70 -3.74
N ALA A 132 -0.01 -15.40 -3.04
CA ALA A 132 0.53 -16.68 -3.49
C ALA A 132 -0.60 -17.70 -3.72
N ARG A 133 -1.58 -17.76 -2.80
CA ARG A 133 -2.75 -18.64 -2.93
C ARG A 133 -3.58 -18.33 -4.17
N LEU A 134 -3.82 -17.04 -4.47
CA LEU A 134 -4.55 -16.61 -5.66
C LEU A 134 -3.81 -17.02 -6.94
N ASN A 135 -2.50 -16.75 -7.03
CA ASN A 135 -1.68 -17.11 -8.19
C ASN A 135 -1.65 -18.63 -8.46
N HIS A 136 -1.61 -19.44 -7.40
CA HIS A 136 -1.68 -20.90 -7.52
C HIS A 136 -3.06 -21.40 -7.94
N ALA A 137 -4.14 -20.78 -7.45
CA ALA A 137 -5.51 -21.12 -7.85
C ALA A 137 -5.76 -20.83 -9.34
N ASP A 138 -5.28 -19.69 -9.85
CA ASP A 138 -5.39 -19.31 -11.27
C ASP A 138 -4.60 -20.24 -12.19
N SER A 139 -3.43 -20.70 -11.72
CA SER A 139 -2.62 -21.69 -12.45
C SER A 139 -3.32 -23.05 -12.53
N ALA A 140 -4.04 -23.44 -11.47
CA ALA A 140 -4.78 -24.71 -11.45
C ALA A 140 -6.03 -24.66 -12.34
N SER A 141 -6.77 -23.55 -12.37
CA SER A 141 -7.93 -23.38 -13.26
C SER A 141 -7.53 -23.36 -14.73
N THR A 142 -6.46 -22.64 -15.09
CA THR A 142 -5.94 -22.58 -16.47
C THR A 142 -5.54 -23.95 -17.02
N ASN A 143 -4.94 -24.80 -16.18
CA ASN A 143 -4.57 -26.18 -16.55
C ASN A 143 -5.79 -27.12 -16.64
N ALA A 144 -6.85 -26.86 -15.86
CA ALA A 144 -8.10 -27.62 -15.98
C ALA A 144 -8.83 -27.28 -17.29
N ASP A 145 -8.94 -25.99 -17.63
CA ASP A 145 -9.64 -25.52 -18.83
C ASP A 145 -8.97 -26.02 -20.14
N THR A 146 -7.65 -26.17 -20.14
CA THR A 146 -6.91 -26.74 -21.29
C THR A 146 -7.07 -28.25 -21.41
N LYS A 147 -7.29 -28.97 -20.30
CA LYS A 147 -7.51 -30.44 -20.30
C LYS A 147 -8.93 -30.84 -20.73
N PHE A 148 -9.92 -29.94 -20.60
CA PHE A 148 -11.29 -30.17 -21.06
C PHE A 148 -11.56 -29.69 -22.50
N ARG A 149 -10.58 -29.08 -23.17
CA ARG A 149 -10.68 -28.77 -24.60
C ARG A 149 -10.49 -30.05 -25.41
N ALA A 150 -11.58 -30.62 -25.92
CA ALA A 150 -11.53 -31.74 -26.86
C ALA A 150 -10.58 -31.42 -28.04
N PRO A 151 -9.82 -32.41 -28.55
CA PRO A 151 -9.00 -32.20 -29.74
C PRO A 151 -9.92 -31.75 -30.88
N GLN A 152 -9.63 -30.59 -31.48
CA GLN A 152 -10.28 -30.21 -32.73
C GLN A 152 -9.82 -31.18 -33.81
N SER A 153 -10.59 -32.24 -34.02
CA SER A 153 -10.57 -33.01 -35.26
C SER A 153 -11.11 -32.12 -36.37
N GLY A 154 -10.22 -31.54 -37.17
CA GLY A 154 -10.62 -30.56 -38.17
C GLY A 154 -9.61 -30.28 -39.28
N ASP A 155 -8.68 -31.20 -39.57
CA ASP A 155 -7.98 -31.18 -40.86
C ASP A 155 -8.93 -31.62 -41.98
N ARG A 156 -9.48 -30.64 -42.71
CA ARG A 156 -9.68 -30.58 -44.17
C ARG A 156 -10.82 -29.63 -44.50
N VAL A 157 -10.48 -28.44 -44.97
CA VAL A 157 -11.34 -27.69 -45.89
C VAL A 157 -10.90 -28.09 -47.31
N PRO A 158 -11.73 -28.79 -48.11
CA PRO A 158 -11.52 -28.88 -49.54
C PRO A 158 -11.78 -27.50 -50.14
N SER A 159 -10.77 -26.91 -50.75
CA SER A 159 -10.89 -25.71 -51.59
C SER A 159 -11.75 -26.04 -52.81
N LEU A 160 -12.91 -25.39 -52.92
CA LEU A 160 -13.71 -25.34 -54.15
C LEU A 160 -13.31 -24.10 -54.98
N PRO A 161 -13.20 -24.21 -56.31
CA PRO A 161 -12.62 -23.16 -57.14
C PRO A 161 -13.58 -21.99 -57.38
N SER A 162 -12.97 -20.82 -57.55
CA SER A 162 -13.57 -19.55 -57.94
C SER A 162 -14.28 -19.65 -59.30
N GLU A 163 -15.61 -19.48 -59.32
CA GLU A 163 -16.33 -19.04 -60.51
C GLU A 163 -16.67 -17.55 -60.40
N ARG A 164 -16.10 -16.77 -61.31
CA ARG A 164 -16.51 -15.38 -61.61
C ARG A 164 -17.76 -15.43 -62.49
N PRO A 165 -18.83 -14.68 -62.19
CA PRO A 165 -19.85 -14.45 -63.20
C PRO A 165 -19.30 -13.47 -64.25
N ARG A 166 -19.33 -13.90 -65.51
CA ARG A 166 -19.16 -13.03 -66.68
C ARG A 166 -20.54 -12.82 -67.32
N LYS A 167 -20.87 -11.55 -67.49
CA LYS A 167 -22.01 -10.92 -68.20
C LYS A 167 -23.11 -10.36 -67.30
#